data_AF-A0A6G1T045-F1
#
_entry.id   AF-A0A6G1T045-F1
#
_cell.length_a   1.000
_cell.length_b   1.000
_cell.length_c   1.000
_cell.angle_alpha   90.00
_cell.angle_beta   90.00
_cell.angle_gamma   90.00
#
_symmetry.space_group_name_H-M   'P 1'
#
loop_
_entity.id
_entity.type
_entity.pdbx_description
1 polymer ?
#
loop_
_entity_poly.entity_id
_entity_poly.type
_entity_poly.pdbx_seq_one_letter_code
_entity_poly.pdbx_strand_id
1 'polypeptide(L)'
;MTNLTEDVPQELLDQLARSALATLDEPRRVSVALAIYLFLTGAVSIGRAAELAEYGLVEFHHLLRSLDLPTVFYGPDELASDLQAVEALEQERRAGRGR
;
A
#
# COMPACT_ATOMS: atom_id res chain seq x y z
N MET A 1 -0.82 24.75 10.28
CA MET A 1 -1.45 23.67 9.51
C MET A 1 -2.85 24.13 9.16
N THR A 2 -3.11 24.38 7.87
CA THR A 2 -4.42 24.83 7.41
C THR A 2 -5.29 23.58 7.27
N ASN A 3 -6.33 23.44 8.09
CA ASN A 3 -7.32 22.38 7.88
C ASN A 3 -8.14 22.76 6.64
N LEU A 4 -7.95 22.02 5.55
CA LEU A 4 -8.85 22.04 4.42
C LEU A 4 -10.10 21.25 4.82
N THR A 5 -11.20 21.94 5.10
CA THR A 5 -12.52 21.32 5.25
C THR A 5 -13.18 21.37 3.89
N GLU A 6 -12.94 20.35 3.07
CA GLU A 6 -13.67 20.16 1.82
C GLU A 6 -14.84 19.21 2.08
N ASP A 7 -16.04 19.59 1.65
CA ASP A 7 -17.23 18.74 1.74
C ASP A 7 -17.11 17.60 0.72
N VAL A 8 -17.10 16.36 1.20
CA VAL A 8 -17.15 15.18 0.33
C VAL A 8 -18.55 15.06 -0.26
N PRO A 9 -18.72 14.97 -1.59
CA PRO A 9 -20.02 14.80 -2.21
C PRO A 9 -20.79 13.59 -1.65
N GLN A 10 -22.06 13.78 -1.27
CA GLN A 10 -22.88 12.73 -0.66
C GLN A 10 -22.95 11.45 -1.49
N GLU A 11 -22.98 11.57 -2.81
CA GLU A 11 -23.00 10.41 -3.71
C GLU A 11 -21.76 9.50 -3.51
N LEU A 12 -20.59 10.08 -3.25
CA LEU A 12 -19.38 9.31 -2.95
C LEU A 12 -19.47 8.61 -1.60
N LEU A 13 -20.02 9.29 -0.59
CA LEU A 13 -20.26 8.70 0.73
C LEU A 13 -21.21 7.49 0.62
N ASP A 14 -22.27 7.62 -0.17
CA ASP A 14 -23.25 6.56 -0.42
C ASP A 14 -22.64 5.39 -1.21
N GLN A 15 -21.72 5.66 -2.15
CA GLN A 15 -20.97 4.61 -2.84
C GLN A 15 -20.03 3.87 -1.89
N LEU A 16 -19.28 4.60 -1.06
CA LEU A 16 -18.41 3.99 -0.05
C LEU A 16 -19.22 3.17 0.96
N ALA A 17 -20.41 3.63 1.36
CA ALA A 17 -21.32 2.89 2.25
C ALA A 17 -21.81 1.55 1.71
N ARG A 18 -21.71 1.33 0.40
CA ARG A 18 -22.07 0.07 -0.27
C ARG A 18 -20.84 -0.73 -0.71
N SER A 19 -19.65 -0.28 -0.36
CA SER A 19 -18.39 -0.94 -0.69
C SER A 19 -17.99 -1.96 0.38
N ALA A 20 -16.84 -2.63 0.15
CA ALA A 20 -16.22 -3.49 1.15
C ALA A 20 -15.81 -2.75 2.45
N LEU A 21 -15.81 -1.42 2.46
CA LEU A 21 -15.52 -0.58 3.63
C LEU A 21 -16.78 -0.17 4.41
N ALA A 22 -17.96 -0.73 4.08
CA ALA A 22 -19.24 -0.37 4.70
C ALA A 22 -19.28 -0.53 6.23
N THR A 23 -18.46 -1.41 6.79
CA THR A 23 -18.37 -1.66 8.24
C THR A 23 -17.63 -0.57 9.01
N LEU A 24 -16.87 0.28 8.31
CA LEU A 24 -16.19 1.44 8.90
C LEU A 24 -17.17 2.59 9.09
N ASP A 25 -16.93 3.40 10.12
CA ASP A 25 -17.56 4.70 10.29
C ASP A 25 -17.17 5.66 9.15
N GLU A 26 -18.06 6.60 8.84
CA GLU A 26 -17.96 7.42 7.63
C GLU A 26 -16.63 8.18 7.48
N PRO A 27 -16.11 8.90 8.50
CA PRO A 27 -14.85 9.63 8.37
C PRO A 27 -13.69 8.68 8.09
N ARG A 28 -13.64 7.56 8.82
CA ARG A 28 -12.60 6.54 8.66
C ARG A 28 -12.68 5.86 7.30
N ARG A 29 -13.89 5.62 6.80
CA ARG A 29 -14.12 5.05 5.47
C ARG A 29 -13.52 5.91 4.37
N VAL A 30 -13.69 7.23 4.46
CA VAL A 30 -13.10 8.19 3.52
C VAL A 30 -11.57 8.17 3.63
N SER A 31 -11.02 8.27 4.85
CA SER A 31 -9.57 8.26 5.07
C SER A 31 -8.91 6.99 4.53
N VAL A 32 -9.51 5.83 4.79
CA VAL A 32 -9.03 4.53 4.31
C VAL A 32 -9.07 4.45 2.78
N ALA A 33 -10.20 4.83 2.16
CA ALA A 33 -10.33 4.82 0.71
C ALA A 33 -9.27 5.72 0.04
N LEU A 34 -9.04 6.91 0.59
CA LEU A 34 -8.03 7.84 0.09
C LEU A 34 -6.60 7.30 0.28
N ALA A 35 -6.29 6.76 1.45
CA ALA A 35 -4.98 6.17 1.73
C ALA A 35 -4.66 5.01 0.78
N ILE A 36 -5.64 4.13 0.53
CA ILE A 36 -5.53 3.05 -0.45
C ILE A 36 -5.26 3.62 -1.85
N TYR A 37 -6.04 4.61 -2.29
CA TYR A 37 -5.84 5.23 -3.59
C TYR A 37 -4.42 5.80 -3.74
N LEU A 38 -3.96 6.60 -2.77
CA LEU A 38 -2.63 7.21 -2.80
C LEU A 38 -1.51 6.16 -2.82
N PHE A 39 -1.69 5.04 -2.12
CA PHE A 39 -0.77 3.91 -2.19
C PHE A 39 -0.77 3.25 -3.57
N LEU A 40 -1.94 2.94 -4.11
CA LEU A 40 -2.07 2.27 -5.41
C LEU A 40 -1.53 3.11 -6.57
N THR A 41 -1.56 4.44 -6.46
CA THR A 41 -0.95 5.35 -7.43
C THR A 41 0.54 5.63 -7.17
N GLY A 42 1.14 5.02 -6.14
CA GLY A 42 2.54 5.24 -5.76
C GLY A 42 2.84 6.63 -5.19
N ALA A 43 1.81 7.39 -4.80
CA ALA A 43 1.98 8.73 -4.24
C ALA A 43 2.51 8.68 -2.80
N VAL A 44 2.25 7.57 -2.09
CA VAL A 44 2.77 7.30 -0.75
C VAL A 44 3.23 5.85 -0.64
N SER A 45 4.18 5.59 0.27
CA SER A 45 4.57 4.22 0.61
C SER A 45 3.45 3.50 1.37
N ILE A 46 3.51 2.16 1.42
CA ILE A 46 2.53 1.35 2.17
C ILE A 46 2.49 1.70 3.67
N GLY A 47 3.65 2.00 4.27
CA GLY A 47 3.73 2.45 5.66
C GLY A 47 3.02 3.79 5.87
N ARG A 48 3.24 4.74 4.95
CA ARG A 48 2.57 6.04 5.03
C ARG A 48 1.06 5.94 4.77
N ALA A 49 0.63 5.05 3.89
CA ALA A 49 -0.79 4.77 3.70
C ALA A 49 -1.44 4.16 4.95
N ALA A 50 -0.76 3.21 5.61
CA ALA A 50 -1.24 2.64 6.87
C ALA A 50 -1.41 3.71 7.96
N GLU A 51 -0.45 4.63 8.09
CA GLU A 51 -0.54 5.77 9.00
C GLU A 51 -1.73 6.69 8.69
N LEU A 52 -1.93 7.06 7.41
CA LEU A 52 -3.05 7.91 6.98
C LEU A 52 -4.42 7.24 7.20
N ALA A 53 -4.46 5.91 7.14
CA ALA A 53 -5.65 5.10 7.36
C ALA A 53 -5.91 4.80 8.85
N GLU A 54 -5.01 5.19 9.76
CA GLU A 54 -5.03 4.85 11.18
C GLU A 54 -5.04 3.32 11.42
N TYR A 55 -4.18 2.61 10.69
CA TYR A 55 -3.93 1.18 10.85
C TYR A 55 -2.47 0.92 11.23
N GLY A 56 -2.23 -0.16 11.99
CA GLY A 56 -0.90 -0.75 12.03
C GLY A 56 -0.52 -1.30 10.65
N LEU A 57 0.77 -1.30 10.30
CA LEU A 57 1.25 -1.77 8.98
C LEU A 57 0.75 -3.18 8.64
N VAL A 58 0.81 -4.11 9.59
CA VAL A 58 0.35 -5.50 9.41
C VAL A 58 -1.16 -5.55 9.15
N GLU A 59 -1.95 -4.78 9.90
CA GLU A 59 -3.40 -4.72 9.74
C GLU A 59 -3.78 -4.11 8.39
N PHE A 60 -3.05 -3.08 7.95
CA PHE A 60 -3.25 -2.47 6.64
C PHE A 60 -2.93 -3.45 5.50
N HIS A 61 -1.88 -4.24 5.62
CA HIS A 61 -1.60 -5.35 4.69
C HIS A 61 -2.75 -6.36 4.63
N HIS A 62 -3.34 -6.72 5.77
CA HIS A 62 -4.49 -7.62 5.82
C HIS A 62 -5.73 -6.99 5.16
N LEU A 63 -5.97 -5.70 5.39
CA LEU A 63 -7.03 -4.96 4.73
C LEU A 63 -6.88 -5.00 3.21
N LEU A 64 -5.72 -4.61 2.67
CA LEU A 64 -5.46 -4.66 1.23
C LEU A 64 -5.68 -6.06 0.66
N ARG A 65 -5.18 -7.10 1.34
CA ARG A 65 -5.38 -8.49 0.92
C ARG A 65 -6.86 -8.91 0.93
N SER A 66 -7.64 -8.47 1.92
CA SER A 66 -9.08 -8.77 2.00
C SER A 66 -9.90 -8.10 0.88
N LEU A 67 -9.34 -7.06 0.28
CA LEU A 67 -9.90 -6.32 -0.85
C LEU A 67 -9.32 -6.80 -2.20
N ASP A 68 -8.53 -7.88 -2.22
CA ASP A 68 -7.79 -8.38 -3.38
C ASP A 68 -6.90 -7.30 -4.03
N LEU A 69 -6.37 -6.38 -3.23
CA LEU A 69 -5.46 -5.33 -3.66
C LEU A 69 -3.98 -5.75 -3.49
N PRO A 70 -3.09 -5.31 -4.40
CA PRO A 70 -1.67 -5.61 -4.29
C PRO A 70 -1.08 -4.97 -3.03
N THR A 71 -0.25 -5.73 -2.30
CA THR A 71 0.45 -5.25 -1.10
C THR A 71 1.90 -4.85 -1.34
N VAL A 72 2.43 -5.19 -2.51
CA VAL A 72 3.78 -4.87 -2.95
C VAL A 72 3.65 -4.44 -4.40
N PHE A 73 4.06 -3.21 -4.70
CA PHE A 73 4.36 -2.83 -6.07
C PHE A 73 5.81 -3.24 -6.30
N TYR A 74 6.01 -4.13 -7.26
CA TYR A 74 7.34 -4.58 -7.66
C TYR A 74 7.70 -3.82 -8.93
N GLY A 75 8.32 -2.66 -8.74
CA GLY A 75 8.75 -1.76 -9.80
C GLY A 75 10.01 -2.27 -10.51
N PRO A 76 10.37 -1.65 -11.64
CA PRO A 76 11.57 -2.02 -12.41
C PRO A 76 12.85 -1.94 -11.57
N ASP A 77 12.92 -0.97 -10.65
CA ASP A 77 14.09 -0.73 -9.81
C ASP A 77 14.24 -1.80 -8.70
N GLU A 78 13.13 -2.26 -8.12
CA GLU A 78 13.10 -3.35 -7.13
C GLU A 78 13.46 -4.69 -7.79
N LEU A 79 12.97 -4.92 -9.01
CA LEU A 79 13.40 -6.05 -9.83
C LEU A 79 14.89 -5.99 -10.15
N ALA A 80 15.41 -4.82 -10.51
CA ALA A 80 16.83 -4.66 -10.80
C ALA A 80 17.70 -4.93 -9.56
N SER A 81 17.28 -4.45 -8.39
CA SER A 81 17.95 -4.68 -7.11
C SER A 81 18.00 -6.17 -6.76
N ASP A 82 16.88 -6.88 -6.89
CA ASP A 82 16.83 -8.31 -6.58
C ASP A 82 17.64 -9.14 -7.58
N LEU A 83 17.66 -8.77 -8.86
CA LEU A 83 18.53 -9.41 -9.86
C LEU A 83 20.01 -9.20 -9.54
N GLN A 84 20.41 -8.00 -9.11
CA GLN A 84 21.78 -7.72 -8.67
C GLN A 84 22.16 -8.56 -7.45
N ALA A 85 21.26 -8.69 -6.47
CA ALA A 85 21.49 -9.51 -5.28
C ALA A 85 21.68 -10.99 -5.64
N VAL A 86 20.84 -11.52 -6.54
CA VAL A 86 20.98 -12.90 -7.05
C VAL A 86 22.31 -13.10 -7.77
N GLU A 87 22.70 -12.16 -8.65
CA GLU A 87 23.96 -12.25 -9.39
C GLU A 87 25.18 -12.24 -8.45
N ALA A 88 25.18 -11.39 -7.42
CA ALA A 88 26.24 -11.34 -6.41
C ALA A 88 26.40 -12.70 -5.70
N LEU A 89 25.29 -13.31 -5.27
CA LEU A 89 25.28 -14.62 -4.62
C LEU A 89 25.78 -15.74 -5.55
N GLU A 90 25.47 -15.68 -6.84
CA GLU A 90 25.99 -16.63 -7.82
C GLU A 90 27.50 -16.52 -8.01
N GLN A 91 28.03 -15.30 -8.06
CA GLN A 91 29.47 -15.06 -8.18
C GLN A 91 30.22 -15.57 -6.95
N GLU A 92 29.70 -15.33 -5.75
CA GLU A 92 30.25 -15.88 -4.51
C GLU A 92 30.24 -17.42 -4.51
N ARG A 93 29.15 -18.06 -4.95
CA ARG A 93 29.09 -19.53 -5.07
C ARG A 93 30.09 -20.09 -6.07
N ARG A 94 30.34 -19.40 -7.18
CA ARG A 94 31.32 -19.80 -8.20
C ARG A 94 32.76 -19.64 -7.67
N ALA A 95 33.04 -18.54 -6.97
CA ALA A 95 34.34 -18.29 -6.35
C ALA A 95 34.63 -19.24 -5.18
N GLY A 96 33.61 -19.64 -4.41
CA GLY A 96 33.75 -20.57 -3.28
C GLY A 96 33.93 -22.06 -3.65
N ARG A 97 33.62 -22.47 -4.89
CA ARG A 97 33.84 -23.85 -5.39
C ARG A 97 35.26 -24.09 -5.93
N GLY A 98 36.12 -23.08 -5.96
CA GLY A 98 37.50 -23.16 -6.44
C GLY A 98 38.56 -23.41 -5.38
N ARG A 99 38.18 -23.78 -4.14
CA ARG A 99 39.11 -24.15 -3.05
C ARG A 99 38.90 -25.58 -2.61
#